data_AF-A0A0F2L557-F1
#
_entry.id   AF-A0A0F2L557-F1
#
_cell.length_a   1.000
_cell.length_b   1.000
_cell.length_c   1.000
_cell.angle_alpha   90.00
_cell.angle_beta   90.00
_cell.angle_gamma   90.00
#
_symmetry.space_group_name_H-M   'P 1'
#
loop_
_entity.id
_entity.type
_entity.pdbx_description
1 polymer ?
#
loop_
_entity_poly.entity_id
_entity_poly.type
_entity_poly.pdbx_seq_one_letter_code
_entity_poly.pdbx_strand_id
1 'polypeptide(L)'
;MVSEESLKLELSLRCPICGSNLQLIENSMYVILGCQKCKIYTRMTKKHIYRMYLEYEGNYVHLKWAELIKELYIRISNKTNETYDQSIP
;
A
#
# COMPACT_ATOMS: atom_id res chain seq x y z
N MET A 1 16.35 2.97 -22.49
CA MET A 1 15.26 2.53 -21.60
C MET A 1 15.66 2.96 -20.20
N VAL A 2 15.06 4.02 -19.65
CA VAL A 2 15.35 4.45 -18.28
C VAL A 2 14.60 3.49 -17.37
N SER A 3 15.33 2.61 -16.69
CA SER A 3 14.77 1.75 -15.66
C SER A 3 14.22 2.67 -14.57
N GLU A 4 12.90 2.74 -14.41
CA GLU A 4 12.30 3.46 -13.29
C GLU A 4 12.76 2.78 -11.99
N GLU A 5 13.59 3.48 -11.22
CA GLU A 5 13.98 3.01 -9.90
C GLU A 5 12.73 2.87 -9.03
N SER A 6 12.55 1.67 -8.48
CA SER A 6 11.50 1.40 -7.51
C SER A 6 12.15 0.92 -6.22
N LEU A 7 11.81 1.58 -5.12
CA LEU A 7 12.22 1.17 -3.78
C LEU A 7 11.21 0.14 -3.27
N LYS A 8 11.72 -0.92 -2.66
CA LYS A 8 10.91 -2.01 -2.11
C LYS A 8 11.29 -2.22 -0.66
N LEU A 9 10.27 -2.26 0.19
CA LEU A 9 10.40 -2.53 1.62
C LEU A 9 9.47 -3.68 1.98
N GLU A 10 10.00 -4.70 2.64
CA GLU A 10 9.19 -5.77 3.21
C GLU A 10 8.67 -5.32 4.58
N LEU A 11 7.35 -5.42 4.79
CA LEU A 11 6.70 -5.05 6.03
C LEU A 11 6.44 -6.29 6.88
N SER A 12 6.38 -6.12 8.20
CA SER A 12 5.87 -7.14 9.13
C SER A 12 4.36 -7.39 9.00
N LEU A 13 3.67 -6.55 8.22
CA LEU A 13 2.23 -6.63 7.96
C LEU A 13 1.91 -7.86 7.10
N ARG A 14 0.94 -8.66 7.53
CA ARG A 14 0.62 -9.96 6.92
C ARG A 14 -0.48 -9.84 5.87
N CYS A 15 -0.33 -10.57 4.78
CA CYS A 15 -1.38 -10.71 3.76
C CYS A 15 -2.60 -11.42 4.37
N PRO A 16 -3.82 -10.84 4.26
CA PRO A 16 -5.03 -11.45 4.83
C PRO A 16 -5.43 -12.77 4.16
N ILE A 17 -4.91 -13.09 2.97
CA ILE A 17 -5.20 -14.35 2.27
C ILE A 17 -4.22 -15.47 2.65
N CYS A 18 -2.90 -15.21 2.57
CA CYS A 18 -1.87 -16.27 2.65
C CYS A 18 -0.88 -16.12 3.81
N GLY A 19 -1.06 -15.13 4.68
CA GLY A 19 -0.19 -14.89 5.85
C GLY A 19 1.26 -14.50 5.55
N SER A 20 1.64 -14.34 4.27
CA SER A 20 2.99 -13.88 3.90
C SER A 20 3.14 -12.38 4.12
N ASN A 21 4.37 -11.90 4.29
CA ASN A 21 4.64 -10.47 4.46
C ASN A 21 4.19 -9.67 3.23
N LEU A 22 3.61 -8.50 3.47
CA LEU A 22 3.27 -7.53 2.45
C LEU A 22 4.52 -6.71 2.08
N GLN A 23 4.57 -6.29 0.82
CA GLN A 23 5.61 -5.40 0.32
C GLN A 23 5.03 -4.02 0.08
N LEU A 24 5.76 -3.01 0.54
CA LEU A 24 5.59 -1.63 0.14
C LEU A 24 6.55 -1.34 -1.00
N ILE A 25 6.02 -0.82 -2.11
CA ILE A 25 6.80 -0.47 -3.29
C ILE A 25 6.53 0.99 -3.61
N GLU A 26 7.58 1.78 -3.72
CA GLU A 26 7.50 3.18 -4.12
C GLU A 26 8.15 3.35 -5.50
N ASN A 27 7.47 4.07 -6.40
CA ASN A 27 8.03 4.47 -7.68
C ASN A 27 7.83 5.98 -7.90
N SER A 28 8.06 6.47 -9.13
CA SER A 28 7.96 7.89 -9.48
C SER A 28 6.58 8.51 -9.16
N MET A 29 5.49 7.73 -9.21
CA MET A 29 4.13 8.26 -9.13
C MET A 29 3.29 7.68 -7.98
N TYR A 30 3.61 6.47 -7.51
CA TYR A 30 2.77 5.69 -6.61
C TYR A 30 3.53 5.14 -5.42
N VAL A 31 2.80 5.01 -4.31
CA VAL A 31 3.10 4.04 -3.25
C VAL A 31 2.11 2.89 -3.42
N ILE A 32 2.65 1.67 -3.44
CA ILE A 32 1.93 0.43 -3.71
C ILE A 32 2.13 -0.48 -2.51
N LEU A 33 1.05 -1.05 -1.99
CA LEU A 33 1.09 -2.11 -0.99
C LEU A 33 0.56 -3.39 -1.65
N GLY A 34 1.24 -4.52 -1.49
CA GLY A 34 0.77 -5.77 -2.10
C GLY A 34 1.43 -7.03 -1.60
N CYS A 35 0.83 -8.17 -1.94
CA CYS A 35 1.36 -9.50 -1.70
C CYS A 35 1.84 -10.13 -3.01
N GLN A 36 3.12 -10.49 -3.09
CA GLN A 36 3.67 -11.11 -4.31
C GLN A 36 3.14 -12.52 -4.59
N LYS A 37 2.74 -13.26 -3.54
CA LYS A 37 2.21 -14.62 -3.67
C LYS A 37 0.77 -14.62 -4.18
N CYS A 38 -0.10 -13.83 -3.56
CA CYS A 38 -1.51 -13.72 -3.95
C CYS A 38 -1.75 -12.81 -5.17
N LYS A 39 -0.73 -12.07 -5.61
CA LYS A 39 -0.84 -11.07 -6.69
C LYS A 39 -1.91 -10.00 -6.45
N ILE A 40 -2.24 -9.73 -5.18
CA ILE A 40 -3.14 -8.66 -4.77
C ILE A 40 -2.33 -7.40 -4.44
N TYR A 41 -2.82 -6.25 -4.89
CA TYR A 41 -2.17 -4.96 -4.67
C TYR A 41 -3.18 -3.82 -4.62
N THR A 42 -2.81 -2.77 -3.91
CA THR A 42 -3.45 -1.47 -3.92
C THR A 42 -2.39 -0.39 -4.12
N ARG A 43 -2.79 0.76 -4.62
CA ARG A 43 -1.87 1.88 -4.88
C ARG A 43 -2.53 3.21 -4.57
N MET A 44 -1.70 4.18 -4.22
CA MET A 44 -2.09 5.57 -4.01
C MET A 44 -1.06 6.49 -4.65
N THR A 45 -1.52 7.56 -5.29
CA THR A 45 -0.61 8.52 -5.93
C THR A 45 0.13 9.34 -4.88
N LYS A 46 1.40 9.65 -5.12
CA LYS A 46 2.18 10.55 -4.27
C LYS A 46 1.51 11.91 -4.09
N LYS A 47 0.92 12.45 -5.17
CA LYS A 47 0.13 13.70 -5.11
C LYS A 47 -1.02 13.63 -4.09
N HIS A 48 -1.73 12.50 -4.03
CA HIS A 48 -2.79 12.32 -3.04
C HIS A 48 -2.21 12.15 -1.64
N ILE A 49 -1.11 11.39 -1.50
CA ILE A 49 -0.42 11.19 -0.22
C ILE A 49 0.01 12.52 0.38
N TYR A 50 0.66 13.37 -0.41
CA TYR A 50 1.12 14.70 0.04
C TYR A 50 -0.02 15.62 0.47
N ARG A 51 -1.21 15.47 -0.13
CA ARG A 51 -2.37 16.28 0.22
C ARG A 51 -3.05 15.82 1.51
N MET A 52 -3.08 14.51 1.77
CA MET A 52 -3.93 13.93 2.81
C MET A 52 -3.18 13.45 4.05
N TYR A 53 -1.89 13.14 3.92
CA TYR A 53 -1.10 12.47 4.96
C TYR A 53 0.12 13.27 5.40
N LEU A 54 0.20 14.56 5.06
CA LEU A 54 1.22 15.45 5.61
C LEU A 54 0.67 16.24 6.79
N GLU A 55 1.46 16.28 7.85
CA GLU A 55 1.30 17.18 8.98
C GLU A 55 2.42 18.22 8.97
N TYR A 56 2.06 19.45 9.26
CA TYR A 56 2.98 20.57 9.37
C TYR A 56 3.09 20.93 10.84
N GLU A 57 4.26 20.67 11.43
CA GLU A 57 4.56 21.01 12.82
C GLU A 57 5.74 21.99 12.85
N GLY A 58 5.43 23.27 13.01
CA GLY A 58 6.42 24.34 12.88
C GLY A 58 7.05 24.36 11.48
N ASN A 59 8.37 24.12 11.42
CA ASN A 59 9.13 24.05 10.17
C ASN A 59 9.36 22.61 9.66
N TYR A 60 8.76 21.62 10.34
CA TYR A 60 8.90 20.21 9.98
C TYR A 60 7.66 19.71 9.25
N VAL A 61 7.90 18.84 8.27
CA VAL A 61 6.86 18.13 7.52
C VAL A 61 6.93 16.67 7.91
N HIS A 62 5.86 16.18 8.54
CA HIS A 62 5.74 14.80 8.99
C HIS A 62 4.79 14.05 8.07
N LEU A 63 5.25 12.92 7.54
CA LEU A 63 4.39 12.00 6.81
C LEU A 63 3.74 11.02 7.79
N LYS A 64 2.42 11.01 7.81
CA LYS A 64 1.54 10.10 8.56
C LYS A 64 1.59 8.68 8.01
N TRP A 65 2.73 8.03 8.17
CA TRP A 65 2.98 6.69 7.64
C TRP A 65 2.00 5.66 8.21
N ALA A 66 1.68 5.72 9.49
CA ALA A 66 0.78 4.76 10.13
C ALA A 66 -0.62 4.81 9.51
N GLU A 67 -1.19 6.01 9.33
CA GLU A 67 -2.50 6.20 8.73
C GLU A 67 -2.52 5.83 7.24
N LEU A 68 -1.47 6.20 6.50
CA LEU A 68 -1.32 5.81 5.09
C LEU A 68 -1.29 4.29 4.93
N ILE A 69 -0.45 3.60 5.71
CA ILE A 69 -0.33 2.13 5.64
C ILE A 69 -1.62 1.46 6.07
N LYS A 70 -2.30 1.97 7.11
CA LYS A 70 -3.61 1.47 7.56
C LYS A 70 -4.66 1.57 6.45
N GLU A 71 -4.76 2.70 5.77
CA GLU A 71 -5.67 2.90 4.65
C GLU A 71 -5.38 1.91 3.50
N LEU A 72 -4.11 1.77 3.12
CA LEU A 72 -3.72 0.82 2.08
C LEU A 72 -4.05 -0.62 2.49
N TYR A 73 -3.84 -0.98 3.76
CA TYR A 73 -4.16 -2.31 4.25
C TYR A 73 -5.66 -2.61 4.21
N ILE A 74 -6.52 -1.67 4.64
CA ILE A 74 -7.97 -1.81 4.56
C ILE A 74 -8.41 -2.07 3.10
N ARG A 75 -7.83 -1.35 2.14
CA ARG A 75 -8.13 -1.57 0.70
C ARG A 75 -7.73 -2.96 0.23
N ILE A 76 -6.60 -3.50 0.70
CA ILE A 76 -6.22 -4.88 0.39
C ILE A 76 -7.24 -5.86 0.96
N SER A 77 -7.61 -5.71 2.23
CA SER A 77 -8.58 -6.58 2.92
C SER A 77 -9.98 -6.51 2.32
N ASN A 78 -10.41 -5.36 1.80
CA ASN A 78 -11.72 -5.25 1.16
C ASN A 78 -11.74 -5.96 -0.21
N LYS A 79 -10.64 -5.90 -0.97
CA LYS A 79 -10.51 -6.64 -2.23
C LYS A 79 -10.58 -8.16 -2.02
N THR A 80 -10.12 -8.66 -0.87
CA THR A 80 -10.24 -10.10 -0.58
C THR A 80 -11.69 -10.52 -0.38
N ASN A 81 -12.51 -9.65 0.20
CA ASN A 81 -13.93 -9.94 0.44
C ASN A 81 -14.72 -10.00 -0.87
N GLU A 82 -14.43 -9.11 -1.83
CA GLU A 82 -15.03 -9.14 -3.18
C GLU A 82 -14.63 -10.39 -3.99
N THR A 83 -13.42 -10.91 -3.76
CA THR A 83 -12.92 -12.10 -4.46
C THR A 83 -13.48 -13.39 -3.87
N TYR A 84 -13.82 -13.40 -2.58
CA TYR A 84 -14.48 -14.52 -1.91
C TYR A 84 -15.97 -14.64 -2.27
N ASP A 85 -16.67 -13.52 -2.46
CA ASP A 85 -18.12 -13.50 -2.77
C ASP A 85 -18.45 -14.07 -4.16
N GLN A 86 -17.49 -14.03 -5.11
CA GLN A 86 -17.64 -14.62 -6.45
C GLN A 86 -17.27 -16.11 -6.53
N SER A 87 -16.98 -16.76 -5.40
CA SER A 87 -16.56 -18.17 -5.33
C SER A 87 -17.58 -19.11 -4.69
N ILE A 88 -18.81 -18.64 -4.47
CA ILE A 88 -19.93 -19.46 -4.00
C ILE A 88 -20.75 -19.90 -5.22
N PRO A 89 -20.82 -21.22 -5.54
CA PRO A 89 -21.70 -21.74 -6.59
C PRO A 89 -23.19 -21.66 -6.24
#